data_AF-A0A519N963-F1
#
_entry.id   AF-A0A519N963-F1
#
_cell.length_a   1.000
_cell.length_b   1.000
_cell.length_c   1.000
_cell.angle_alpha   90.00
_cell.angle_beta   90.00
_cell.angle_gamma   90.00
#
_symmetry.space_group_name_H-M   'P 1'
#
loop_
_entity.id
_entity.type
_entity.pdbx_description
1 polymer ?
#
loop_
_entity_poly.entity_id
_entity_poly.type
_entity_poly.pdbx_seq_one_letter_code
_entity_poly.pdbx_strand_id
1 'polypeptide(L)' 'VDETGRPVEIPPIEPQTELEKQRYDAALRRKQLSLVLAGKLNPADATELKALFT' A
#
# COMPACT_ATOMS: atom_id res chain seq x y z
N VAL A 1 5.71 -2.33 16.25
CA VAL A 1 6.45 -3.57 16.60
C VAL A 1 6.15 -3.87 18.05
N ASP A 2 6.08 -5.15 18.43
CA ASP A 2 5.92 -5.52 19.85
C ASP A 2 7.20 -5.24 20.65
N GLU A 3 7.12 -5.50 21.96
CA GLU A 3 8.25 -5.38 22.89
C GLU A 3 9.44 -6.29 22.52
N THR A 4 9.23 -7.30 21.66
CA THR A 4 10.26 -8.23 21.16
C THR A 4 10.80 -7.86 19.77
N GLY A 5 10.38 -6.72 19.21
CA GLY A 5 10.84 -6.22 17.91
C GLY A 5 10.20 -6.89 16.69
N ARG A 6 9.15 -7.70 16.88
CA ARG A 6 8.48 -8.38 15.77
C ARG A 6 7.41 -7.48 15.13
N PRO A 7 7.14 -7.66 13.83
CA PRO A 7 5.99 -7.04 13.19
C PRO A 7 4.70 -7.50 13.89
N VAL A 8 3.85 -6.54 14.23
CA VAL A 8 2.51 -6.79 14.76
C VAL A 8 1.49 -6.32 13.73
N GLU A 9 0.41 -7.08 13.60
CA GLU A 9 -0.70 -6.66 12.75
C GLU A 9 -1.41 -5.46 13.40
N ILE A 10 -1.71 -4.46 12.58
CA ILE A 10 -2.47 -3.28 13.00
C ILE A 10 -3.89 -3.42 12.45
N PRO A 11 -4.92 -3.08 13.24
CA PRO A 11 -6.29 -3.07 12.75
C PRO A 11 -6.45 -2.23 11.47
N PRO A 12 -7.31 -2.65 10.53
CA PRO A 12 -7.56 -1.88 9.32
C PRO A 12 -8.19 -0.52 9.66
N ILE A 13 -7.84 0.49 8.88
CA ILE A 13 -8.42 1.84 8.99
C ILE A 13 -9.36 2.03 7.81
N GLU A 14 -10.59 2.48 8.11
CA GLU A 14 -11.57 2.86 7.10
C GLU A 14 -11.56 4.39 6.93
N PRO A 15 -11.27 4.91 5.73
CA PRO A 15 -11.34 6.34 5.46
C PRO A 15 -12.80 6.82 5.38
N GLN A 16 -13.13 7.94 6.03
CA GLN A 16 -14.50 8.45 6.07
C GLN A 16 -14.69 9.65 5.14
N THR A 17 -13.75 10.59 5.16
CA THR A 17 -13.82 11.80 4.32
C THR A 17 -13.27 11.55 2.92
N GLU A 18 -13.69 12.35 1.94
CA GLU A 18 -13.15 12.26 0.57
C GLU A 18 -11.63 12.45 0.53
N LEU A 19 -11.09 13.35 1.35
CA LEU A 19 -9.65 13.56 1.47
C LEU A 19 -8.93 12.33 2.04
N GLU A 20 -9.55 11.65 3.02
CA GLU A 20 -9.00 10.41 3.58
C GLU A 20 -8.99 9.28 2.57
N LYS A 21 -10.07 9.10 1.79
CA LYS A 21 -10.15 8.08 0.73
C LYS A 21 -9.04 8.27 -0.29
N GLN A 22 -8.87 9.50 -0.78
CA GLN A 22 -7.79 9.84 -1.71
C GLN A 22 -6.40 9.51 -1.14
N ARG A 23 -6.17 9.80 0.15
CA ARG A 23 -4.91 9.50 0.83
C ARG A 23 -4.70 8.00 1.03
N TYR A 24 -5.76 7.27 1.36
CA TYR A 24 -5.75 5.82 1.54
C TYR A 24 -5.35 5.11 0.24
N ASP A 25 -6.00 5.45 -0.87
CA ASP A 25 -5.71 4.89 -2.18
C ASP A 25 -4.29 5.25 -2.64
N ALA A 26 -3.86 6.50 -2.40
CA ALA A 26 -2.51 6.93 -2.73
C ALA A 26 -1.44 6.19 -1.91
N ALA A 27 -1.73 5.82 -0.66
CA ALA A 27 -0.82 5.03 0.16
C ALA A 27 -0.65 3.61 -0.39
N LEU A 28 -1.73 2.99 -0.86
CA LEU A 28 -1.67 1.68 -1.51
C LEU A 28 -0.78 1.71 -2.76
N ARG A 29 -0.94 2.73 -3.62
CA ARG A 29 -0.09 2.96 -4.81
C ARG A 29 1.39 3.04 -4.47
N ARG A 30 1.75 3.86 -3.46
CA ARG A 30 3.16 4.00 -3.01
C ARG A 30 3.72 2.68 -2.48
N LYS A 31 2.92 1.92 -1.72
CA LYS A 31 3.32 0.61 -1.20
C LYS A 31 3.61 -0.37 -2.33
N GLN A 32 2.72 -0.47 -3.31
CA GLN A 32 2.91 -1.35 -4.46
C GLN A 32 4.16 -0.98 -5.25
N LEU A 33 4.35 0.31 -5.57
CA LEU A 33 5.57 0.78 -6.24
C LEU A 33 6.84 0.43 -5.45
N SER A 34 6.85 0.68 -4.14
CA SER A 34 7.99 0.36 -3.28
C SER A 34 8.32 -1.14 -3.29
N LEU A 35 7.31 -1.99 -3.24
CA LEU A 35 7.49 -3.44 -3.29
C LEU A 35 7.99 -3.92 -4.65
N VAL A 36 7.49 -3.34 -5.75
CA VAL A 36 7.97 -3.64 -7.10
C VAL A 36 9.44 -3.25 -7.25
N LEU A 37 9.82 -2.04 -6.85
CA LEU A 37 11.21 -1.58 -6.91
C LEU A 37 12.14 -2.43 -6.02
N ALA A 38 11.63 -2.95 -4.90
CA ALA A 38 12.36 -3.86 -4.02
C ALA A 38 12.39 -5.32 -4.53
N GLY A 39 11.75 -5.63 -5.66
CA GLY A 39 11.64 -6.99 -6.21
C GLY A 39 10.74 -7.93 -5.40
N LYS A 40 9.91 -7.38 -4.50
CA LYS A 40 9.01 -8.13 -3.60
C LYS A 40 7.57 -8.24 -4.11
N LEU A 41 7.27 -7.61 -5.24
CA LEU A 41 5.99 -7.68 -5.96
C LEU A 41 6.27 -7.68 -7.46
N ASN A 42 5.64 -8.57 -8.23
CA ASN A 42 5.74 -8.54 -9.68
C ASN A 42 4.97 -7.30 -10.20
N PRO A 43 5.56 -6.46 -11.09
CA PRO A 43 4.84 -5.34 -11.70
C PRO A 43 3.48 -5.70 -12.28
N ALA A 44 3.31 -6.92 -12.80
CA ALA A 44 2.04 -7.39 -13.37
C ALA A 44 0.93 -7.57 -12.31
N ASP A 45 1.30 -7.81 -11.06
CA ASP A 45 0.39 -8.01 -9.93
C ASP A 45 0.03 -6.68 -9.23
N ALA A 46 0.75 -5.60 -9.55
CA ALA A 46 0.51 -4.27 -9.01
C ALA A 46 -0.67 -3.58 -9.75
N THR A 47 -1.89 -3.95 -9.36
CA THR A 47 -3.15 -3.46 -9.97
C THR A 47 -3.24 -1.94 -10.08
N GLU A 48 -2.89 -1.22 -9.01
CA GLU A 48 -2.98 0.24 -8.97
C GLU A 48 -1.84 0.91 -9.75
N LEU A 49 -0.69 0.24 -9.86
CA LEU A 49 0.44 0.73 -10.64
C LEU A 49 0.17 0.57 -12.14
N LYS A 50 -0.43 -0.56 -12.54
CA LYS A 50 -0.83 -0.81 -13.93
C LYS A 50 -1.78 0.27 -14.47
N ALA A 51 -2.68 0.77 -13.63
CA ALA A 51 -3.61 1.84 -13.98
C ALA A 51 -2.94 3.18 -14.33
N LEU A 52 -1.65 3.38 -14.01
CA LEU A 52 -0.88 4.57 -14.39
C LEU A 52 -0.17 4.45 -15.74
N PHE A 53 -0.05 3.23 -16.29
CA PHE A 53 0.67 2.93 -17.54
C PHE A 53 -0.26 2.41 -18.65
N THR A 54 -1.58 2.54 -18.46
CA THR A 54 -2.62 2.19 -19.43
C THR A 54 -3.54 3.41 -19.61
#